data_AF-A0A7C5FDN2-F1
#
_entry.id   AF-A0A7C5FDN2-F1
#
_cell.length_a   1.000
_cell.length_b   1.000
_cell.length_c   1.000
_cell.angle_alpha   90.00
_cell.angle_beta   90.00
_cell.angle_gamma   90.00
#
_symmetry.space_group_name_H-M   'P 1'
#
loop_
_entity.id
_entity.type
_entity.pdbx_description
1 polymer ?
#
loop_
_entity_poly.entity_id
_entity_poly.type
_entity_poly.pdbx_seq_one_letter_code
_entity_poly.pdbx_strand_id
1 'polypeptide(L)'
;MHPCLVKICEEFETLRGFLPTPTPKQEKLASKLFFEFLDCFSSLKEEKLEYPKEFSHDVRLYLEGNKKLVEKFEDITIRYLMLSDFYDYVRLTKRYKRA
;
A
#
# COMPACT_ATOMS: atom_id res chain seq x y z
N MET A 1 12.25 7.40 -5.25
CA MET A 1 11.17 6.86 -4.41
C MET A 1 11.47 7.22 -2.97
N HIS A 2 10.52 7.84 -2.27
CA HIS A 2 10.67 8.27 -0.88
C HIS A 2 11.10 7.09 0.01
N PRO A 3 12.01 7.28 0.99
CA PRO A 3 12.50 6.18 1.84
C PRO A 3 11.42 5.37 2.55
N CYS A 4 10.31 6.02 2.98
CA CYS A 4 9.20 5.28 3.60
C CYS A 4 8.50 4.31 2.63
N LEU A 5 8.34 4.69 1.37
CA LEU A 5 7.79 3.79 0.34
C LEU A 5 8.73 2.64 0.03
N VAL A 6 10.06 2.90 0.00
CA VAL A 6 11.07 1.84 -0.21
C VAL A 6 10.96 0.79 0.88
N LYS A 7 10.90 1.20 2.14
CA LYS A 7 10.75 0.31 3.29
C LYS A 7 9.45 -0.50 3.23
N ILE A 8 8.34 0.13 2.83
CA ILE A 8 7.07 -0.58 2.64
C ILE A 8 7.21 -1.67 1.57
N CYS A 9 7.87 -1.38 0.44
CA CYS A 9 8.11 -2.39 -0.60
C CYS A 9 9.00 -3.54 -0.11
N GLU A 10 10.07 -3.25 0.62
CA GLU A 10 10.97 -4.26 1.21
C GLU A 10 10.23 -5.18 2.20
N GLU A 11 9.44 -4.60 3.11
CA GLU A 11 8.63 -5.36 4.05
C GLU A 11 7.51 -6.14 3.34
N PHE A 12 6.90 -5.57 2.30
CA PHE A 12 5.87 -6.25 1.50
C PHE A 12 6.40 -7.50 0.79
N GLU A 13 7.67 -7.52 0.37
CA GLU A 13 8.28 -8.74 -0.21
C GLU A 13 8.29 -9.94 0.73
N THR A 14 8.12 -9.73 2.05
CA THR A 14 8.02 -10.81 3.04
C THR A 14 6.62 -11.41 3.12
N LEU A 15 5.59 -10.74 2.56
CA LEU A 15 4.21 -11.23 2.47
C LEU A 15 4.00 -12.22 1.31
N ARG A 16 5.05 -12.85 0.79
CA ARG A 16 4.92 -13.90 -0.24
C ARG A 16 3.99 -15.01 0.24
N GLY A 17 3.10 -15.44 -0.66
CA GLY A 17 2.10 -16.48 -0.35
C GLY A 17 0.97 -16.02 0.57
N PHE A 18 0.69 -14.71 0.63
CA PHE A 18 -0.45 -14.18 1.38
C PHE A 18 -1.79 -14.82 0.96
N LEU A 19 -1.98 -15.03 -0.35
CA LEU A 19 -3.11 -15.77 -0.89
C LEU A 19 -2.71 -17.24 -1.10
N PRO A 20 -3.57 -18.23 -0.79
CA PRO A 20 -5.02 -18.12 -0.53
C PRO A 20 -5.44 -18.09 0.96
N THR A 21 -4.54 -18.33 1.91
CA THR A 21 -4.89 -18.39 3.34
C THR A 21 -3.82 -17.67 4.17
N PRO A 22 -4.02 -16.38 4.47
CA PRO A 22 -3.03 -15.61 5.22
C PRO A 22 -2.95 -16.10 6.66
N THR A 23 -1.73 -16.12 7.21
CA THR A 23 -1.53 -16.37 8.64
C THR A 23 -1.85 -15.11 9.44
N PRO A 24 -2.22 -15.21 10.73
CA PRO A 24 -2.47 -14.04 11.58
C PRO A 24 -1.28 -13.06 11.66
N LYS A 25 -0.05 -13.55 11.45
CA LYS A 25 1.15 -12.70 11.37
C LYS A 25 1.17 -11.89 10.08
N GLN A 26 0.84 -12.52 8.95
CA GLN A 26 0.76 -11.85 7.65
C GLN A 26 -0.38 -10.83 7.61
N GLU A 27 -1.54 -11.13 8.20
CA GLU A 27 -2.65 -10.17 8.32
C GLU A 27 -2.27 -8.93 9.13
N LYS A 28 -1.58 -9.13 10.27
CA LYS A 28 -1.07 -8.02 11.07
C LYS A 28 -0.06 -7.19 10.29
N LEU A 29 0.84 -7.83 9.56
CA LEU A 29 1.85 -7.14 8.77
C LEU A 29 1.21 -6.39 7.59
N ALA A 30 0.28 -7.00 6.84
CA ALA A 30 -0.45 -6.34 5.76
C ALA A 30 -1.24 -5.12 6.26
N SER A 31 -1.91 -5.25 7.41
CA SER A 31 -2.59 -4.11 8.04
C SER A 31 -1.62 -3.00 8.43
N LYS A 32 -0.50 -3.36 9.07
CA LYS A 32 0.55 -2.40 9.46
C LYS A 32 1.08 -1.65 8.22
N LEU A 33 1.48 -2.39 7.18
CA LEU A 33 2.01 -1.81 5.94
C LEU A 33 0.99 -0.93 5.23
N PHE A 34 -0.29 -1.28 5.28
CA PHE A 34 -1.36 -0.47 4.72
C PHE A 34 -1.46 0.90 5.42
N PHE A 35 -1.46 0.93 6.76
CA PHE A 35 -1.49 2.20 7.49
C PHE A 35 -0.21 3.01 7.31
N GLU A 36 0.96 2.36 7.31
CA GLU A 36 2.23 3.02 7.00
C GLU A 36 2.23 3.60 5.58
N PHE A 37 1.64 2.90 4.61
CA PHE A 37 1.45 3.38 3.26
C PHE A 37 0.55 4.62 3.22
N LEU A 38 -0.61 4.61 3.89
CA LEU A 38 -1.51 5.76 3.93
C LEU A 38 -0.80 7.01 4.49
N ASP A 39 -0.11 6.85 5.62
CA ASP A 39 0.62 7.94 6.28
C ASP A 39 1.76 8.45 5.38
N CYS A 40 2.63 7.55 4.93
CA CYS A 40 3.73 7.85 4.02
C CYS A 40 3.23 8.55 2.75
N PHE A 41 2.23 7.98 2.06
CA PHE A 41 1.69 8.50 0.81
C PHE A 41 0.95 9.83 0.98
N SER A 42 0.33 10.07 2.14
CA SER A 42 -0.29 11.36 2.46
C SER A 42 0.75 12.48 2.65
N SER A 43 1.94 12.14 3.15
CA SER A 43 3.04 13.09 3.38
C SER A 43 3.82 13.44 2.10
N LEU A 44 3.67 12.65 1.03
CA LEU A 44 4.33 12.90 -0.25
C LEU A 44 3.73 14.16 -0.88
N LYS A 45 4.61 15.15 -1.13
CA LYS A 45 4.26 16.39 -1.83
C LYS A 45 4.25 16.17 -3.34
N GLU A 46 5.31 16.56 -4.02
CA GLU A 46 5.42 16.53 -5.48
C GLU A 46 5.53 15.09 -6.02
N GLU A 47 6.19 14.19 -5.27
CA GLU A 47 6.33 12.78 -5.65
C GLU A 47 4.97 12.07 -5.81
N LYS A 48 3.93 12.53 -5.11
CA LYS A 48 2.57 12.00 -5.21
C LYS A 48 1.99 12.13 -6.62
N LEU A 49 2.40 13.15 -7.38
CA LEU A 49 1.94 13.42 -8.75
C LEU A 49 2.48 12.40 -9.76
N GLU A 50 3.50 11.65 -9.38
CA GLU A 50 4.12 10.64 -10.24
C GLU A 50 3.42 9.29 -10.18
N TYR A 51 2.48 9.11 -9.24
CA TYR A 51 1.70 7.89 -9.08
C TYR A 51 0.31 8.00 -9.74
N PRO A 52 -0.33 6.88 -10.09
CA PRO A 52 -1.69 6.88 -10.62
C PRO A 52 -2.66 7.65 -9.72
N LYS A 53 -3.57 8.40 -10.35
CA LYS A 53 -4.53 9.25 -9.63
C LYS A 53 -5.46 8.44 -8.75
N GLU A 54 -5.70 7.17 -9.08
CA GLU A 54 -6.50 6.26 -8.24
C GLU A 54 -5.91 6.12 -6.84
N PHE A 55 -4.59 5.92 -6.68
CA PHE A 55 -3.97 5.82 -5.36
C PHE A 55 -4.16 7.10 -4.54
N SER A 56 -3.91 8.25 -5.17
CA SER A 56 -4.10 9.55 -4.51
C SER A 56 -5.55 9.80 -4.10
N HIS A 57 -6.49 9.35 -4.93
CA HIS A 57 -7.91 9.48 -4.68
C HIS A 57 -8.36 8.56 -3.54
N ASP A 58 -7.99 7.28 -3.59
CA ASP A 58 -8.37 6.27 -2.61
C ASP A 58 -7.79 6.57 -1.22
N VAL A 59 -6.51 6.95 -1.14
CA VAL A 59 -5.85 7.36 0.11
C VAL A 59 -6.58 8.56 0.70
N ARG A 60 -6.91 9.56 -0.12
CA ARG A 60 -7.62 10.77 0.35
C ARG A 60 -9.01 10.42 0.87
N LEU A 61 -9.81 9.68 0.10
CA LEU A 61 -11.16 9.30 0.50
C LEU A 61 -11.19 8.45 1.78
N TYR A 62 -10.21 7.56 1.94
CA TYR A 62 -10.07 6.77 3.16
C TYR A 62 -9.77 7.66 4.37
N LEU A 63 -8.80 8.58 4.25
CA LEU A 63 -8.43 9.52 5.33
C LEU A 63 -9.54 10.53 5.65
N GLU A 64 -10.37 10.89 4.68
CA GLU A 64 -11.58 11.71 4.86
C GLU A 64 -12.72 10.94 5.55
N GLY A 65 -12.55 9.64 5.82
CA GLY A 65 -13.55 8.81 6.49
C GLY A 65 -14.72 8.43 5.58
N ASN A 66 -14.50 8.33 4.26
CA ASN A 66 -15.53 7.89 3.33
C ASN A 66 -15.99 6.47 3.69
N LYS A 67 -17.23 6.36 4.18
CA LYS A 67 -17.79 5.12 4.74
C LYS A 67 -17.62 3.90 3.81
N LYS A 68 -17.84 4.06 2.50
CA LYS A 68 -17.70 2.96 1.54
C LYS A 68 -16.26 2.48 1.41
N LEU A 69 -15.28 3.39 1.38
CA LEU A 69 -13.88 2.97 1.32
C LEU A 69 -13.39 2.43 2.65
N VAL A 70 -13.79 3.02 3.77
CA VAL A 70 -13.43 2.52 5.09
C VAL A 70 -13.90 1.07 5.24
N GLU A 71 -15.19 0.79 4.96
CA GLU A 71 -15.75 -0.57 4.97
C GLU A 71 -15.02 -1.50 3.98
N LYS A 72 -14.71 -1.03 2.77
CA LYS A 72 -13.96 -1.82 1.77
C LYS A 72 -12.57 -2.22 2.27
N PHE A 73 -11.88 -1.32 2.96
CA PHE A 73 -10.56 -1.57 3.55
C PHE A 73 -10.63 -2.23 4.93
N GLU A 74 -11.81 -2.64 5.45
CA GLU A 74 -11.87 -3.56 6.59
C GLU A 74 -11.41 -4.98 6.18
N ASP A 75 -11.61 -5.34 4.91
CA ASP A 75 -11.10 -6.59 4.35
C ASP A 75 -9.57 -6.54 4.20
N ILE A 76 -8.90 -7.43 4.90
CA ILE A 76 -7.44 -7.54 4.88
C ILE A 76 -6.90 -7.90 3.50
N THR A 77 -7.68 -8.66 2.72
CA THR A 77 -7.34 -9.02 1.34
C THR A 77 -7.29 -7.77 0.47
N ILE A 78 -8.24 -6.84 0.65
CA ILE A 78 -8.26 -5.58 -0.11
C ILE A 78 -7.05 -4.72 0.25
N ARG A 79 -6.68 -4.64 1.54
CA ARG A 79 -5.45 -3.94 1.98
C ARG A 79 -4.22 -4.52 1.30
N TYR A 80 -4.11 -5.85 1.28
CA TYR A 80 -3.02 -6.55 0.61
C TYR A 80 -3.01 -6.28 -0.90
N LEU A 81 -4.17 -6.34 -1.57
CA LEU A 81 -4.28 -6.10 -3.01
C LEU A 81 -3.84 -4.67 -3.37
N MET A 82 -4.25 -3.65 -2.61
CA MET A 82 -3.80 -2.28 -2.85
C MET A 82 -2.28 -2.14 -2.73
N LEU A 83 -1.68 -2.77 -1.71
CA LEU A 83 -0.22 -2.81 -1.54
C LEU A 83 0.47 -3.58 -2.68
N SER A 84 -0.15 -4.66 -3.16
CA SER A 84 0.33 -5.43 -4.31
C SER A 84 0.32 -4.61 -5.59
N ASP A 85 -0.79 -3.93 -5.89
CA ASP A 85 -0.93 -3.06 -7.05
C ASP A 85 0.11 -1.93 -7.01
N PHE A 86 0.32 -1.33 -5.84
CA PHE A 86 1.35 -0.33 -5.63
C PHE A 86 2.75 -0.91 -5.86
N TYR A 87 3.07 -2.05 -5.25
CA TYR A 87 4.36 -2.72 -5.39
C TYR A 87 4.67 -3.08 -6.84
N ASP A 88 3.70 -3.65 -7.56
CA ASP A 88 3.85 -3.99 -8.96
C ASP A 88 4.00 -2.74 -9.83
N TYR A 89 3.26 -1.65 -9.55
CA TYR A 89 3.44 -0.37 -10.24
C TYR A 89 4.86 0.18 -10.09
N VAL A 90 5.40 0.25 -8.87
CA VAL A 90 6.74 0.81 -8.64
C VAL A 90 7.85 -0.08 -9.20
N ARG A 91 7.61 -1.39 -9.27
CA ARG A 91 8.53 -2.36 -9.90
C ARG A 91 8.50 -2.24 -11.42
N LEU A 92 7.32 -2.18 -12.04
CA LEU A 92 7.15 -2.04 -13.49
C LEU A 92 7.70 -0.72 -14.02
N THR A 93 7.50 0.37 -13.27
CA THR A 93 8.06 1.69 -13.60
C THR A 93 9.55 1.82 -13.28
N LYS A 94 10.21 0.75 -12.79
CA LYS A 94 11.62 0.72 -12.37
C LYS A 94 11.99 1.76 -11.31
N ARG A 95 10.99 2.29 -10.59
CA ARG A 95 11.15 3.24 -9.47
C ARG A 95 11.66 2.54 -8.23
N TYR A 96 11.22 1.30 -8.03
CA TYR A 96 11.79 0.38 -7.06
C TYR A 96 12.80 -0.52 -7.76
N LYS A 97 14.07 -0.35 -7.42
CA LYS A 97 15.13 -1.31 -7.70
C LYS A 97 15.51 -1.94 -6.38
N ARG A 98 15.24 -3.23 -6.24
CA ARG A 98 15.75 -4.01 -5.12
C ARG A 98 17.27 -3.84 -5.12
N ALA A 99 17.81 -3.34 -4.01
CA ALA A 99 19.25 -3.20 -3.81
C ALA A 99 19.92 -4.58 -3.80
#